data_AF-A0AAE0B7B2-F1
#
_entry.id   AF-A0AAE0B7B2-F1
#
_cell.length_a   1.000
_cell.length_b   1.000
_cell.length_c   1.000
_cell.angle_alpha   90.00
_cell.angle_beta   90.00
_cell.angle_gamma   90.00
#
_symmetry.space_group_name_H-M   'P 1'
#
loop_
_entity.id
_entity.type
_entity.pdbx_description
1 polymer ?
#
loop_
_entity_poly.entity_id
_entity_poly.type
_entity_poly.pdbx_seq_one_letter_code
_entity_poly.pdbx_strand_id
1 'polypeptide(L)'
;MVPDGGRVVLVLHGRLSADPTSEDSYTPWELFAEAISHLVSKGLIDEERLDSFDASYYTPSQEEVIEMIDKEGSFAVHLMETYAIDIGDEDIWSDATRYANNIRSFTERMISHHFGVEILEVLYDKITDLIIQDFALLKQNQTRSLTLLLC
;
A
#
# COMPACT_ATOMS: atom_id res chain seq x y z
N MET A 1 18.81 -13.52 13.30
CA MET A 1 20.20 -13.11 12.99
C MET A 1 20.65 -13.91 11.78
N VAL A 2 21.35 -13.28 10.84
CA VAL A 2 21.89 -13.93 9.64
C VAL A 2 23.33 -14.36 9.96
N PRO A 3 23.71 -15.63 9.76
CA PRO A 3 25.09 -16.08 9.99
C PRO A 3 26.04 -15.52 8.92
N ASP A 4 27.34 -15.53 9.21
CA ASP A 4 28.37 -15.12 8.24
C ASP A 4 28.23 -15.87 6.91
N GLY A 5 28.20 -15.12 5.80
CA GLY A 5 27.98 -15.66 4.45
C GLY A 5 26.52 -16.05 4.14
N GLY A 6 25.60 -15.83 5.07
CA GLY A 6 24.17 -15.95 4.84
C GLY A 6 23.64 -14.85 3.91
N ARG A 7 22.50 -15.11 3.28
CA ARG A 7 21.86 -14.15 2.36
C ARG A 7 20.42 -13.92 2.75
N VAL A 8 19.90 -12.73 2.45
CA VAL A 8 18.51 -12.35 2.69
C VAL A 8 17.88 -11.90 1.37
N VAL A 9 16.71 -12.45 1.06
CA VAL A 9 15.86 -11.93 0.00
C VAL A 9 14.71 -11.16 0.66
N LEU A 10 14.56 -9.89 0.29
CA LEU A 10 13.44 -9.04 0.73
C LEU A 10 12.61 -8.66 -0.49
N VAL A 11 11.29 -8.75 -0.34
CA VAL A 11 10.32 -8.27 -1.34
C VAL A 11 9.36 -7.35 -0.61
N LEU A 12 9.28 -6.10 -1.06
CA LEU A 12 8.44 -5.07 -0.47
C LEU A 12 7.76 -4.23 -1.55
N HIS A 13 6.66 -3.56 -1.20
CA HIS A 13 6.12 -2.54 -2.08
C HIS A 13 7.05 -1.32 -2.05
N GLY A 14 7.38 -0.79 -3.22
CA GLY A 14 8.23 0.38 -3.36
C GLY A 14 7.63 1.40 -4.32
N ARG A 15 8.46 2.34 -4.76
CA ARG A 15 8.16 3.33 -5.79
C ARG A 15 9.40 3.61 -6.65
N LEU A 16 9.22 4.21 -7.83
CA LEU A 16 10.32 4.61 -8.70
C LEU A 16 10.71 6.08 -8.50
N SER A 17 9.72 6.90 -8.20
CA SER A 17 9.88 8.31 -7.94
C SER A 17 10.58 8.55 -6.60
N ALA A 18 11.48 9.52 -6.60
CA ALA A 18 12.04 10.06 -5.36
C ALA A 18 10.97 10.80 -4.54
N ASP A 19 9.96 11.38 -5.18
CA ASP A 19 8.85 12.06 -4.52
C ASP A 19 7.89 11.03 -3.92
N PRO A 20 7.66 10.99 -2.59
CA PRO A 20 6.73 10.08 -1.96
C PRO A 20 5.25 10.39 -2.27
N THR A 21 4.96 11.54 -2.87
CA THR A 21 3.59 12.00 -3.16
C THR A 21 3.16 11.78 -4.61
N SER A 22 4.02 11.19 -5.45
CA SER A 22 3.69 10.94 -6.86
C SER A 22 2.72 9.78 -7.04
N GLU A 23 1.92 9.88 -8.10
CA GLU A 23 0.93 8.86 -8.50
C GLU A 23 1.53 7.46 -8.77
N ASP A 24 2.85 7.37 -9.00
CA ASP A 24 3.56 6.10 -9.15
C ASP A 24 3.63 5.25 -7.87
N SER A 25 3.37 5.90 -6.74
CA SER A 25 3.36 5.31 -5.41
C SER A 25 1.98 4.75 -5.08
N TYR A 26 1.19 4.37 -6.10
CA TYR A 26 -0.19 3.94 -5.95
C TYR A 26 -0.34 3.01 -4.75
N THR A 27 -0.89 3.59 -3.69
CA THR A 27 -1.16 2.90 -2.45
C THR A 27 -2.67 2.89 -2.25
N PRO A 28 -3.21 1.85 -1.60
CA PRO A 28 -4.62 1.86 -1.23
C PRO A 28 -5.00 3.05 -0.34
N TRP A 29 -4.03 3.80 0.20
CA TRP A 29 -4.26 4.90 1.13
C TRP A 29 -4.98 6.09 0.51
N GLU A 30 -4.85 6.33 -0.80
CA GLU A 30 -5.67 7.35 -1.48
C GLU A 30 -7.15 6.96 -1.50
N LEU A 31 -7.45 5.68 -1.77
CA LEU A 31 -8.82 5.15 -1.68
C LEU A 31 -9.38 5.24 -0.26
N PHE A 32 -8.54 4.97 0.75
CA PHE A 32 -8.92 5.17 2.16
C PHE A 32 -9.18 6.63 2.48
N ALA A 33 -8.31 7.54 2.05
CA ALA A 33 -8.48 8.97 2.28
C ALA A 33 -9.80 9.47 1.69
N GLU A 34 -10.12 9.08 0.45
CA GLU A 34 -11.39 9.44 -0.18
C GLU A 34 -12.59 8.79 0.52
N ALA A 35 -12.53 7.49 0.82
CA ALA A 35 -13.62 6.77 1.45
C ALA A 35 -13.89 7.29 2.88
N ILE A 36 -12.86 7.50 3.70
CA ILE A 36 -13.00 8.04 5.06
C ILE A 36 -13.52 9.48 5.00
N SER A 37 -12.99 10.33 4.11
CA SER A 37 -13.51 11.70 3.91
C SER A 37 -14.99 11.70 3.53
N HIS A 38 -15.43 10.73 2.70
CA HIS A 38 -16.84 10.55 2.38
C HIS A 38 -17.66 10.24 3.64
N LEU A 39 -17.19 9.36 4.52
CA LEU A 39 -17.89 9.01 5.76
C LEU A 39 -17.91 10.16 6.78
N VAL A 40 -16.84 10.98 6.84
CA VAL A 40 -16.82 12.23 7.61
C VAL A 40 -17.90 13.18 7.11
N SER A 41 -18.02 13.37 5.79
CA SER A 41 -19.07 14.22 5.21
C SER A 41 -20.51 13.76 5.52
N LYS A 42 -20.68 12.48 5.89
CA LYS A 42 -21.95 11.88 6.31
C LYS A 42 -22.16 11.92 7.83
N GLY A 43 -21.18 12.38 8.61
CA GLY A 43 -21.23 12.38 10.06
C GLY A 43 -21.09 11.00 10.69
N LEU A 44 -20.53 10.02 9.96
CA LEU A 44 -20.29 8.66 10.47
C LEU A 44 -18.93 8.53 11.15
N ILE A 45 -18.00 9.43 10.84
CA ILE A 45 -16.68 9.55 11.45
C ILE A 45 -16.48 11.01 11.82
N ASP A 46 -15.98 11.28 13.02
CA ASP A 46 -15.59 12.63 13.41
C ASP A 46 -14.32 13.04 12.65
N GLU A 47 -14.27 14.28 12.17
CA GLU A 47 -13.12 14.83 11.42
C GLU A 47 -11.80 14.69 12.21
N GLU A 48 -11.83 14.90 13.53
CA GLU A 48 -10.66 14.74 14.42
C GLU A 48 -10.08 13.31 14.38
N ARG A 49 -10.91 12.28 14.12
CA ARG A 49 -10.45 10.90 14.00
C ARG A 49 -9.77 10.65 12.66
N LEU A 50 -10.18 11.33 11.59
CA LEU A 50 -9.46 11.31 10.33
C LEU A 50 -8.12 12.02 10.47
N ASP A 51 -8.10 13.22 11.05
CA ASP A 51 -6.88 14.04 11.21
C ASP A 51 -5.81 13.38 12.11
N SER A 52 -6.23 12.51 13.02
CA SER A 52 -5.32 11.75 13.91
C SER A 52 -4.94 10.38 13.37
N PHE A 53 -5.42 9.99 12.18
CA PHE A 53 -5.09 8.72 11.57
C PHE A 53 -3.96 8.87 10.55
N ASP A 54 -2.82 8.25 10.86
CA ASP A 54 -1.76 8.01 9.88
C ASP A 54 -1.57 6.50 9.69
N ALA A 55 -1.56 6.07 8.43
CA ALA A 55 -1.25 4.68 8.10
C ALA A 55 0.22 4.39 8.45
N SER A 56 0.46 3.39 9.29
CA SER A 56 1.81 2.91 9.60
C SER A 56 2.36 2.05 8.46
N TYR A 57 2.49 2.65 7.28
CA TYR A 57 2.87 2.00 6.05
C TYR A 57 3.65 2.95 5.15
N TYR A 58 4.73 2.47 4.55
CA TYR A 58 5.58 3.28 3.68
C TYR A 58 6.05 2.47 2.48
N THR A 59 6.02 3.10 1.30
CA THR A 59 6.52 2.54 0.03
C THR A 59 7.82 3.25 -0.34
N PRO A 60 8.99 2.73 0.07
CA PRO A 60 10.24 3.44 -0.16
C PRO A 60 10.65 3.42 -1.65
N SER A 61 11.38 4.46 -2.03
CA SER A 61 12.15 4.49 -3.28
C SER A 61 13.37 3.59 -3.18
N GLN A 62 13.92 3.25 -4.34
CA GLN A 62 15.14 2.45 -4.43
C GLN A 62 16.32 3.12 -3.71
N GLU A 63 16.43 4.43 -3.85
CA GLU A 63 17.48 5.27 -3.26
C GLU A 63 17.41 5.28 -1.73
N GLU A 64 16.21 5.41 -1.16
CA GLU A 64 16.00 5.38 0.30
C GLU A 64 16.42 4.05 0.92
N VAL A 65 16.15 2.93 0.22
CA VAL A 65 16.53 1.60 0.71
C VAL A 65 18.05 1.42 0.65
N ILE A 66 18.72 1.86 -0.42
CA ILE A 66 20.19 1.84 -0.49
C ILE A 66 20.78 2.67 0.64
N GLU A 67 20.32 3.91 0.82
CA GLU A 67 20.83 4.81 1.85
C GLU A 67 20.71 4.18 3.24
N MET A 68 19.58 3.54 3.54
CA MET A 68 19.35 2.86 4.81
C MET A 68 20.27 1.66 5.01
N ILE A 69 20.50 0.84 3.97
CA ILE A 69 21.38 -0.32 4.05
C ILE A 69 22.83 0.12 4.25
N ASP A 70 23.30 1.11 3.48
CA ASP A 70 24.66 1.64 3.58
C ASP A 70 24.90 2.29 4.95
N LYS A 71 23.90 2.98 5.50
CA LYS A 71 23.95 3.59 6.83
C LYS A 71 24.01 2.56 7.95
N GLU A 72 23.31 1.43 7.80
CA GLU A 72 23.31 0.35 8.79
C GLU A 72 24.60 -0.47 8.73
N GLY A 73 25.05 -0.85 7.53
CA GLY A 73 26.39 -1.35 7.25
C GLY A 73 26.63 -2.85 7.51
N SER A 74 25.63 -3.63 7.91
CA SER A 74 25.79 -5.08 8.15
C SER A 74 25.68 -5.93 6.87
N PHE A 75 25.10 -5.38 5.80
CA PHE A 75 24.86 -6.10 4.55
C PHE A 75 25.36 -5.33 3.34
N ALA A 76 25.76 -6.05 2.30
CA ALA A 76 25.97 -5.51 0.97
C ALA A 76 24.79 -5.83 0.05
N VAL A 77 24.37 -4.87 -0.77
CA VAL A 77 23.35 -5.11 -1.81
C VAL A 77 24.00 -5.88 -2.96
N HIS A 78 23.55 -7.12 -3.18
CA HIS A 78 24.01 -7.95 -4.29
C HIS A 78 23.14 -7.76 -5.54
N LEU A 79 21.83 -7.62 -5.35
CA LEU A 79 20.86 -7.39 -6.40
C LEU A 79 19.74 -6.52 -5.85
N MET A 80 19.25 -5.60 -6.66
CA MET A 80 18.03 -4.86 -6.38
C MET A 80 17.30 -4.56 -7.68
N GLU A 81 16.05 -4.95 -7.75
CA GLU A 81 15.20 -4.84 -8.93
C GLU A 81 13.80 -4.36 -8.56
N THR A 82 13.24 -3.50 -9.40
CA THR A 82 11.87 -2.96 -9.23
C THR A 82 11.01 -3.39 -10.41
N TYR A 83 9.84 -3.94 -10.11
CA TYR A 83 8.91 -4.44 -11.13
C TYR A 83 7.52 -3.82 -10.98
N ALA A 84 6.86 -3.58 -12.12
CA ALA A 84 5.44 -3.25 -12.18
C ALA A 84 4.61 -4.50 -11.91
N ILE A 85 3.56 -4.36 -11.10
CA ILE A 85 2.50 -5.35 -10.99
C ILE A 85 1.19 -4.62 -11.34
N ASP A 86 0.54 -5.08 -12.40
CA ASP A 86 -0.73 -4.54 -12.86
C ASP A 86 -1.85 -4.89 -11.88
N ILE A 87 -2.52 -3.86 -11.36
CA ILE A 87 -3.71 -3.99 -10.53
C ILE A 87 -4.91 -4.04 -11.48
N GLY A 88 -5.75 -5.06 -11.35
CA GLY A 88 -6.82 -5.33 -12.29
C GLY A 88 -6.44 -6.21 -13.49
N ASP A 89 -5.23 -6.79 -13.51
CA ASP A 89 -4.95 -7.94 -14.39
C ASP A 89 -5.98 -9.04 -14.08
N GLU A 90 -6.81 -9.43 -15.05
CA GLU A 90 -7.90 -10.41 -14.85
C GLU A 90 -7.38 -11.75 -14.31
N ASP A 91 -6.11 -12.10 -14.61
CA ASP A 91 -5.47 -13.31 -14.10
C ASP A 91 -5.14 -13.18 -12.59
N ILE A 92 -4.81 -11.97 -12.12
CA ILE A 92 -4.40 -11.66 -10.72
C ILE A 92 -5.57 -11.13 -9.86
N TRP A 93 -6.49 -10.39 -10.44
CA TRP A 93 -7.68 -9.77 -9.84
C TRP A 93 -8.89 -9.93 -10.77
N SER A 94 -9.62 -11.05 -10.63
CA SER A 94 -10.76 -11.40 -11.49
C SER A 94 -11.90 -10.38 -11.48
N ASP A 95 -12.00 -9.58 -10.42
CA ASP A 95 -12.93 -8.46 -10.30
C ASP A 95 -12.50 -7.48 -9.19
N ALA A 96 -13.09 -6.29 -9.19
CA ALA A 96 -12.87 -5.23 -8.20
C ALA A 96 -13.11 -5.69 -6.75
N THR A 97 -14.08 -6.58 -6.53
CA THR A 97 -14.40 -7.12 -5.21
C THR A 97 -13.26 -7.96 -4.65
N ARG A 98 -12.59 -8.77 -5.48
CA ARG A 98 -11.40 -9.53 -5.07
C ARG A 98 -10.27 -8.62 -4.64
N TYR A 99 -10.06 -7.52 -5.35
CA TYR A 99 -9.04 -6.53 -5.00
C TYR A 99 -9.39 -5.78 -3.70
N ALA A 100 -10.63 -5.34 -3.53
CA ALA A 100 -11.11 -4.75 -2.28
C ALA A 100 -10.94 -5.69 -1.08
N ASN A 101 -11.26 -6.97 -1.25
CA ASN A 101 -11.06 -7.99 -0.21
C ASN A 101 -9.58 -8.20 0.14
N ASN A 102 -8.68 -8.12 -0.85
CA ASN A 102 -7.25 -8.17 -0.59
C ASN A 102 -6.80 -6.97 0.26
N ILE A 103 -7.23 -5.75 -0.09
CA ILE A 103 -6.94 -4.55 0.70
C ILE A 103 -7.45 -4.72 2.13
N ARG A 104 -8.71 -5.14 2.29
CA ARG A 104 -9.34 -5.38 3.60
C ARG A 104 -8.54 -6.36 4.44
N SER A 105 -8.00 -7.43 3.85
CA SER A 105 -7.32 -8.50 4.58
C SER A 105 -6.12 -8.03 5.44
N PHE A 106 -5.38 -6.99 5.02
CA PHE A 106 -4.24 -6.46 5.78
C PHE A 106 -4.52 -5.11 6.47
N THR A 107 -5.63 -4.44 6.16
CA THR A 107 -5.97 -3.13 6.73
C THR A 107 -7.08 -3.17 7.77
N GLU A 108 -7.94 -4.19 7.77
CA GLU A 108 -9.13 -4.27 8.64
C GLU A 108 -8.81 -4.09 10.13
N ARG A 109 -7.75 -4.72 10.62
CA ARG A 109 -7.34 -4.59 12.03
C ARG A 109 -6.89 -3.18 12.40
N MET A 110 -6.15 -2.52 11.51
CA MET A 110 -5.68 -1.15 11.72
C MET A 110 -6.87 -0.18 11.75
N ILE A 111 -7.76 -0.31 10.77
CA ILE A 111 -8.95 0.52 10.64
C ILE A 111 -9.91 0.31 11.81
N SER A 112 -10.22 -0.94 12.14
CA SER A 112 -11.13 -1.25 13.26
C SER A 112 -10.59 -0.79 14.61
N HIS A 113 -9.26 -0.85 14.81
CA HIS A 113 -8.63 -0.35 16.02
C HIS A 113 -8.80 1.16 16.17
N HIS A 114 -8.61 1.92 15.08
CA HIS A 114 -8.65 3.38 15.12
C HIS A 114 -10.07 3.96 15.00
N PHE A 115 -10.90 3.43 14.10
CA PHE A 115 -12.21 3.95 13.73
C PHE A 115 -13.40 3.17 14.33
N GLY A 116 -13.19 1.94 14.81
CA GLY A 116 -14.24 1.07 15.34
C GLY A 116 -14.68 -0.02 14.36
N VAL A 117 -15.29 -1.09 14.85
CA VAL A 117 -15.76 -2.22 14.01
C VAL A 117 -17.03 -1.89 13.24
N GLU A 118 -17.82 -0.95 13.75
CA GLU A 118 -19.08 -0.48 13.18
C GLU A 118 -18.92 0.20 11.82
N ILE A 119 -17.72 0.73 11.53
CA ILE A 119 -17.46 1.46 10.31
C ILE A 119 -17.04 0.55 9.15
N LEU A 120 -16.60 -0.68 9.44
CA LEU A 120 -15.86 -1.51 8.49
C LEU A 120 -16.68 -1.78 7.23
N GLU A 121 -17.92 -2.26 7.38
CA GLU A 121 -18.74 -2.61 6.20
C GLU A 121 -18.98 -1.39 5.31
N VAL A 122 -19.41 -0.26 5.90
CA VAL A 122 -19.69 0.96 5.14
C VAL A 122 -18.43 1.51 4.46
N LEU A 123 -17.27 1.42 5.12
CA LEU A 123 -16.00 1.86 4.56
C LEU A 123 -15.54 0.97 3.40
N TYR A 124 -15.53 -0.36 3.58
CA TYR A 124 -15.07 -1.28 2.54
C TYR A 124 -16.03 -1.38 1.37
N ASP A 125 -17.33 -1.19 1.58
CA ASP A 125 -18.30 -1.02 0.49
C ASP A 125 -17.94 0.21 -0.34
N LYS A 126 -17.66 1.35 0.33
CA LYS A 126 -17.26 2.58 -0.36
C LYS A 126 -15.93 2.43 -1.12
N ILE A 127 -14.94 1.74 -0.54
CA ILE A 127 -13.67 1.43 -1.21
C ILE A 127 -13.92 0.56 -2.45
N THR A 128 -14.80 -0.44 -2.34
CA THR A 128 -15.15 -1.32 -3.47
C THR A 128 -15.79 -0.51 -4.60
N ASP A 129 -16.70 0.42 -4.29
CA ASP A 129 -17.30 1.32 -5.28
C ASP A 129 -16.26 2.19 -6.01
N LEU A 130 -15.27 2.71 -5.29
CA LEU A 130 -14.19 3.51 -5.88
C LEU A 130 -13.32 2.67 -6.82
N ILE A 131 -12.97 1.44 -6.41
CA ILE A 131 -12.21 0.50 -7.26
C ILE A 131 -13.00 0.15 -8.54
N ILE A 132 -14.31 -0.09 -8.43
CA ILE A 132 -15.16 -0.36 -9.59
C ILE A 132 -15.11 0.83 -10.58
N GLN A 133 -15.16 2.05 -10.08
CA GLN A 133 -15.07 3.26 -10.91
C GLN A 133 -13.71 3.39 -11.58
N ASP A 134 -12.62 3.17 -10.84
CA ASP A 134 -11.26 3.22 -11.38
C ASP A 134 -11.05 2.17 -12.49
N PHE A 135 -11.54 0.95 -12.29
CA PHE A 135 -11.46 -0.13 -13.28
C PHE A 135 -12.29 0.21 -14.52
N ALA A 136 -13.50 0.77 -14.36
CA ALA A 136 -14.35 1.17 -15.48
C ALA A 136 -13.73 2.32 -16.30
N LEU A 137 -12.92 3.17 -15.68
CA LEU A 137 -12.18 4.24 -16.34
C LEU A 137 -10.88 3.76 -17.01
N LEU A 138 -10.58 2.45 -16.94
CA LEU A 138 -9.33 1.86 -17.44
C LEU A 138 -8.08 2.57 -16.90
N LYS A 139 -8.14 3.08 -15.65
CA LYS A 139 -6.94 3.57 -15.00
C LYS A 139 -5.98 2.40 -14.85
N GLN A 140 -4.83 2.47 -15.50
CA GLN A 140 -3.77 1.50 -15.33
C GLN A 140 -3.13 1.74 -13.97
N ASN A 141 -3.68 1.08 -12.95
CA ASN A 141 -3.14 1.12 -11.61
C ASN A 141 -2.01 0.08 -11.55
N GLN A 142 -0.80 0.52 -11.22
CA GLN A 142 0.35 -0.36 -11.06
C GLN A 142 0.90 -0.17 -9.65
N THR A 143 1.08 -1.27 -8.92
CA THR A 143 1.95 -1.24 -7.75
C THR A 143 3.37 -1.64 -8.14
N ARG A 144 4.37 -1.18 -7.39
CA ARG A 144 5.76 -1.54 -7.63
C ARG A 144 6.25 -2.48 -6.56
N SER A 145 6.83 -3.60 -6.97
CA SER A 145 7.54 -4.52 -6.09
C SER A 145 9.04 -4.26 -6.18
N LEU A 146 9.66 -3.96 -5.05
CA LEU A 146 11.10 -3.87 -4.89
C LEU A 146 11.63 -5.18 -4.30
N THR A 147 12.51 -5.85 -5.04
CA THR A 147 13.14 -7.11 -4.66
C THR A 147 14.62 -6.87 -4.41
N LEU A 148 15.12 -7.28 -3.24
CA LEU A 148 16.52 -7.11 -2.85
C LEU A 148 17.13 -8.45 -2.47
N LEU A 149 18.40 -8.63 -2.83
CA LEU A 149 19.26 -9.69 -2.32
C LEU A 149 20.41 -9.05 -1.55
N LEU A 150 20.45 -9.32 -0.25
CA LEU A 150 21.47 -8.85 0.68
C LEU A 150 22.42 -9.99 1.04
N CYS A 151 23.72 -9.67 1.14
CA CYS A 151 24.81 -10.59 1.46
C CYS A 151 25.68 -10.08 2.60
#